data_AF-A0A838CW43-F1
#
_entry.id   AF-A0A838CW43-F1
#
_cell.length_a   1.000
_cell.length_b   1.000
_cell.length_c   1.000
_cell.angle_alpha   90.00
_cell.angle_beta   90.00
_cell.angle_gamma   90.00
#
_symmetry.space_group_name_H-M   'P 1'
#
loop_
_entity.id
_entity.type
_entity.pdbx_description
1 polymer ?
#
loop_
_entity_poly.entity_id
_entity_poly.type
_entity_poly.pdbx_seq_one_letter_code
_entity_poly.pdbx_strand_id
1 'polypeptide(L)'
;MSVNQNKFVLYDVIFYLVFPLAVWHLTREHIGDYYAMLLSSVPGIIYSVYRFMALKKLNVFGIYMIGTLVVGTLVDVLSGSAIRLLWNNVIYAYVMSGLFLVTIVIKRPISLYFALDFVEMQGYGRAFSKRLFHKKKIFKLFNWIVIAFAFQDILLATIKAWLITEYGVEAFDKGLILRQVINWGLAFIIMGGFFYVGKVINQSPELIEEVEKEMEEEQVRA
;
A
#
# COMPACT_ATOMS: atom_id res chain seq x y z
N MET A 1 21.70 -7.01 10.65
CA MET A 1 21.32 -6.23 9.44
C MET A 1 20.63 -4.94 9.91
N SER A 2 21.43 -3.95 10.31
CA SER A 2 20.95 -2.65 10.81
C SER A 2 21.05 -1.65 9.66
N VAL A 3 20.08 -1.66 8.76
CA VAL A 3 19.92 -0.53 7.85
C VAL A 3 19.13 0.52 8.63
N ASN A 4 19.79 1.65 8.83
CA ASN A 4 19.43 2.78 9.67
C ASN A 4 17.98 3.26 9.39
N GLN A 5 16.99 2.78 10.16
CA GLN A 5 15.56 3.06 9.97
C GLN A 5 15.28 4.57 9.86
N ASN A 6 16.02 5.39 10.61
CA ASN A 6 15.90 6.85 10.60
C ASN A 6 16.20 7.50 9.24
N LYS A 7 17.06 6.88 8.41
CA LYS A 7 17.37 7.41 7.07
C LYS A 7 16.22 7.17 6.09
N PHE A 8 15.50 6.05 6.21
CA PHE A 8 14.36 5.76 5.33
C PHE A 8 13.19 6.69 5.60
N VAL A 9 12.88 6.93 6.88
CA VAL A 9 11.86 7.90 7.30
C VAL A 9 12.15 9.29 6.71
N LEU A 10 13.42 9.71 6.81
CA LEU A 10 13.87 10.99 6.29
C LEU A 10 13.72 11.07 4.76
N TYR A 11 14.14 10.06 4.01
CA TYR A 11 13.98 10.05 2.56
C TYR A 11 12.51 10.06 2.13
N ASP A 12 11.64 9.32 2.81
CA ASP A 12 10.21 9.32 2.50
C ASP A 12 9.59 10.71 2.73
N VAL A 13 10.00 11.43 3.78
CA VAL A 13 9.58 12.84 3.99
C VAL A 13 10.15 13.74 2.91
N ILE A 14 11.41 13.58 2.54
CA ILE A 14 12.05 14.42 1.51
C ILE A 14 11.36 14.25 0.16
N PHE A 15 11.21 13.01 -0.33
CA PHE A 15 10.71 12.73 -1.68
C PHE A 15 9.19 12.87 -1.83
N TYR A 16 8.41 12.64 -0.77
CA TYR A 16 6.94 12.70 -0.85
C TYR A 16 6.31 13.93 -0.19
N LEU A 17 7.08 14.75 0.53
CA LEU A 17 6.57 15.98 1.14
C LEU A 17 7.41 17.21 0.77
N VAL A 18 8.70 17.23 1.10
CA VAL A 18 9.55 18.43 0.91
C VAL A 18 9.71 18.79 -0.58
N PHE A 19 10.10 17.82 -1.41
CA PHE A 19 10.26 18.04 -2.85
C PHE A 19 8.95 18.45 -3.53
N PRO A 20 7.83 17.73 -3.35
CA PRO A 20 6.56 18.12 -3.96
C PRO A 20 6.13 19.54 -3.61
N LEU A 21 6.30 19.97 -2.35
CA LEU A 21 6.00 21.33 -1.91
C LEU A 21 6.94 22.36 -2.54
N ALA A 22 8.25 22.08 -2.54
CA ALA A 22 9.22 22.97 -3.17
C ALA A 22 8.93 23.15 -4.66
N VAL A 23 8.68 22.06 -5.39
CA VAL A 23 8.35 22.12 -6.82
C VAL A 23 7.04 22.88 -7.04
N TRP A 24 6.02 22.65 -6.21
CA TRP A 24 4.75 23.36 -6.29
C TRP A 24 4.94 24.88 -6.15
N HIS A 25 5.56 25.34 -5.06
CA HIS A 25 5.72 26.79 -4.82
C HIS A 25 6.68 27.46 -5.81
N LEU A 26 7.71 26.76 -6.31
CA LEU A 26 8.69 27.35 -7.23
C LEU A 26 8.21 27.39 -8.70
N THR A 27 7.44 26.40 -9.13
CA THR A 27 7.14 26.22 -10.57
C THR A 27 5.74 26.65 -10.96
N ARG A 28 4.79 26.64 -10.03
CA ARG A 28 3.36 26.90 -10.30
C ARG A 28 3.11 28.19 -11.09
N GLU A 29 3.77 29.29 -10.73
CA GLU A 29 3.58 30.57 -11.42
C GLU A 29 4.07 30.54 -12.88
N HIS A 30 5.02 29.66 -13.21
CA HIS A 30 5.66 29.60 -14.52
C HIS A 30 4.99 28.60 -15.46
N ILE A 31 4.60 27.43 -14.95
CA ILE A 31 4.07 26.31 -15.76
C ILE A 31 2.60 26.01 -15.51
N GLY A 32 1.96 26.69 -14.54
CA GLY A 32 0.58 26.48 -14.15
C GLY A 32 0.37 25.28 -13.23
N ASP A 33 -0.76 25.30 -12.53
CA ASP A 33 -1.08 24.38 -11.44
C ASP A 33 -1.01 22.90 -11.86
N TYR A 34 -1.54 22.56 -13.04
CA TYR A 34 -1.60 21.18 -13.50
C TYR A 34 -0.21 20.57 -13.72
N TYR A 35 0.66 21.28 -14.44
CA TYR A 35 2.00 20.79 -14.75
C TYR A 35 2.92 20.85 -13.53
N ALA A 36 2.72 21.81 -12.62
CA ALA A 36 3.41 21.84 -11.34
C ALA A 36 3.09 20.60 -10.49
N MET A 37 1.82 20.19 -10.39
CA MET A 37 1.44 18.97 -9.66
C MET A 37 2.06 17.71 -10.27
N LEU A 38 2.08 17.60 -11.61
CA LEU A 38 2.71 16.47 -12.29
C LEU A 38 4.22 16.44 -12.04
N LEU A 39 4.89 17.58 -12.15
CA LEU A 39 6.34 17.67 -11.92
C LEU A 39 6.69 17.33 -10.47
N SER A 40 5.86 17.74 -9.51
CA SER A 40 6.00 17.41 -8.10
C SER A 40 5.92 15.91 -7.80
N SER A 41 5.29 15.09 -8.66
CA SER A 41 5.19 13.63 -8.43
C SER A 41 6.41 12.86 -8.96
N VAL A 42 7.18 13.44 -9.89
CA VAL A 42 8.34 12.78 -10.53
C VAL A 42 9.37 12.25 -9.53
N PRO A 43 9.83 13.02 -8.52
CA PRO A 43 10.78 12.50 -7.53
C PRO A 43 10.25 11.28 -6.76
N GLY A 44 8.97 11.31 -6.38
CA GLY A 44 8.30 10.20 -5.69
C GLY A 44 8.18 8.95 -6.57
N ILE A 45 7.91 9.11 -7.87
CA ILE A 45 7.87 7.99 -8.82
C ILE A 45 9.25 7.35 -8.95
N ILE A 46 10.30 8.15 -9.19
CA ILE A 46 11.68 7.67 -9.31
C ILE A 46 12.11 6.91 -8.06
N TYR A 47 11.83 7.48 -6.89
CA TYR A 47 12.15 6.84 -5.61
C TYR A 47 11.39 5.51 -5.41
N SER A 48 10.11 5.46 -5.81
CA SER A 48 9.30 4.23 -5.75
C SER A 48 9.88 3.13 -6.64
N VAL A 49 10.27 3.45 -7.87
CA VAL A 49 10.89 2.51 -8.81
C VAL A 49 12.24 2.02 -8.28
N TYR A 50 13.06 2.93 -7.76
CA TYR A 50 14.35 2.58 -7.15
C TYR A 50 14.18 1.59 -5.99
N ARG A 51 13.25 1.86 -5.06
CA ARG A 51 12.95 0.93 -3.95
C ARG A 51 12.47 -0.42 -4.46
N PHE A 52 11.63 -0.44 -5.48
CA PHE A 52 11.15 -1.68 -6.07
C PHE A 52 12.27 -2.51 -6.68
N MET A 53 13.16 -1.88 -7.47
CA MET A 53 14.32 -2.54 -8.07
C MET A 53 15.27 -3.15 -7.02
N ALA A 54 15.38 -2.54 -5.84
CA ALA A 54 16.18 -3.07 -4.74
C ALA A 54 15.59 -4.35 -4.12
N LEU A 55 14.26 -4.53 -4.16
CA LEU A 55 13.56 -5.70 -3.60
C LEU A 55 13.61 -6.94 -4.53
N LYS A 56 13.95 -6.77 -5.82
CA LYS A 56 14.32 -7.81 -6.81
C LYS A 56 13.41 -9.05 -6.95
N LYS A 57 12.13 -9.00 -6.56
CA LYS A 57 11.18 -10.11 -6.84
C LYS A 57 9.84 -9.59 -7.38
N LEU A 58 9.45 -10.10 -8.55
CA LEU A 58 8.12 -9.93 -9.15
C LEU A 58 7.13 -10.87 -8.48
N ASN A 59 6.77 -10.53 -7.25
CA ASN A 59 5.74 -11.23 -6.48
C ASN A 59 4.41 -10.44 -6.52
N VAL A 60 3.36 -10.92 -5.85
CA VAL A 60 2.04 -10.27 -5.87
C VAL A 60 2.12 -8.84 -5.33
N PHE A 61 2.87 -8.63 -4.24
CA PHE A 61 3.14 -7.30 -3.70
C PHE A 61 3.84 -6.39 -4.72
N GLY A 62 4.85 -6.90 -5.42
CA GLY A 62 5.56 -6.15 -6.44
C GLY A 62 4.70 -5.75 -7.63
N ILE A 63 3.89 -6.67 -8.13
CA ILE A 63 2.93 -6.40 -9.22
C ILE A 63 1.91 -5.35 -8.77
N TYR A 64 1.40 -5.45 -7.55
CA TYR A 64 0.50 -4.45 -6.98
C TYR A 64 1.16 -3.06 -6.93
N MET A 65 2.39 -2.98 -6.42
CA MET A 65 3.14 -1.72 -6.31
C MET A 65 3.39 -1.07 -7.68
N ILE A 66 3.87 -1.84 -8.67
CA ILE A 66 4.10 -1.29 -10.02
C ILE A 66 2.78 -0.94 -10.69
N GLY A 67 1.78 -1.83 -10.61
CA GLY A 67 0.48 -1.63 -11.25
C GLY A 67 -0.19 -0.36 -10.75
N THR A 68 -0.21 -0.14 -9.44
CA THR A 68 -0.80 1.07 -8.86
C THR A 68 -0.01 2.33 -9.18
N LEU A 69 1.32 2.25 -9.28
CA LEU A 69 2.17 3.36 -9.71
C LEU A 69 1.88 3.75 -11.16
N VAL A 70 1.83 2.77 -12.07
CA VAL A 70 1.56 3.00 -13.50
C VAL A 70 0.16 3.56 -13.69
N VAL A 71 -0.86 2.91 -13.12
CA VAL A 71 -2.26 3.35 -13.26
C VAL A 71 -2.44 4.73 -12.64
N GLY A 72 -1.90 4.98 -11.44
CA GLY A 72 -1.97 6.30 -10.81
C GLY A 72 -1.31 7.39 -11.64
N THR A 73 -0.12 7.13 -12.19
CA THR A 73 0.57 8.09 -13.07
C THR A 73 -0.21 8.36 -14.34
N LEU A 74 -0.82 7.33 -14.95
CA LEU A 74 -1.68 7.51 -16.12
C LEU A 74 -2.92 8.33 -15.78
N VAL A 75 -3.57 8.05 -14.66
CA VAL A 75 -4.70 8.83 -14.16
C VAL A 75 -4.31 10.31 -14.02
N ASP A 76 -3.15 10.59 -13.44
CA ASP A 76 -2.66 11.96 -13.28
C ASP A 76 -2.39 12.64 -14.62
N VAL A 77 -1.61 12.02 -15.51
CA VAL A 77 -1.19 12.60 -16.80
C VAL A 77 -2.37 12.80 -17.76
N LEU A 78 -3.39 11.93 -17.69
CA LEU A 78 -4.57 12.00 -18.55
C LEU A 78 -5.68 12.93 -18.01
N SER A 79 -5.47 13.57 -16.86
CA SER A 79 -6.51 14.37 -16.20
C SER A 79 -6.81 15.71 -16.90
N GLY A 80 -5.83 16.28 -17.62
CA GLY A 80 -5.97 17.49 -18.44
C GLY A 80 -6.20 18.81 -17.70
N SER A 81 -6.38 18.79 -16.38
CA SER A 81 -6.44 19.99 -15.52
C SER A 81 -6.16 19.63 -14.06
N ALA A 82 -5.71 20.60 -13.27
CA ALA A 82 -5.38 20.39 -11.86
C ALA A 82 -6.58 19.88 -11.04
N ILE A 83 -7.76 20.49 -11.22
CA ILE A 83 -8.94 20.10 -10.45
C ILE A 83 -9.42 18.68 -10.81
N ARG A 84 -9.36 18.30 -12.10
CA ARG A 84 -9.69 16.94 -12.53
C ARG A 84 -8.68 15.93 -11.99
N LEU A 85 -7.39 16.28 -11.96
CA LEU A 85 -6.36 15.43 -11.37
C LEU A 85 -6.68 15.12 -9.90
N LEU A 86 -7.02 16.14 -9.12
CA LEU A 86 -7.36 15.96 -7.71
C LEU A 86 -8.59 15.07 -7.50
N TRP A 87 -9.66 15.28 -8.26
CA TRP A 87 -10.87 14.43 -8.19
C TRP A 87 -10.63 13.02 -8.72
N ASN A 88 -9.86 12.85 -9.78
CA ASN A 88 -9.50 11.55 -10.32
C ASN A 88 -8.72 10.72 -9.30
N ASN A 89 -7.82 11.36 -8.53
CA ASN A 89 -7.13 10.72 -7.41
C ASN A 89 -8.09 10.25 -6.31
N VAL A 90 -9.11 11.04 -5.98
CA VAL A 90 -10.15 10.67 -5.00
C VAL A 90 -10.94 9.45 -5.48
N ILE A 91 -11.41 9.49 -6.74
CA ILE A 91 -12.17 8.39 -7.34
C ILE A 91 -11.30 7.13 -7.42
N TYR A 92 -10.05 7.25 -7.85
CA TYR A 92 -9.11 6.14 -7.92
C TYR A 92 -8.92 5.47 -6.56
N ALA A 93 -8.76 6.25 -5.48
CA ALA A 93 -8.66 5.70 -4.13
C ALA A 93 -9.92 4.94 -3.67
N TYR A 94 -11.12 5.46 -3.98
CA TYR A 94 -12.36 4.73 -3.71
C TYR A 94 -12.47 3.43 -4.52
N VAL A 95 -12.06 3.45 -5.79
CA VAL A 95 -12.01 2.25 -6.64
C VAL A 95 -11.05 1.22 -6.06
N MET A 96 -9.84 1.63 -5.65
CA MET A 96 -8.86 0.74 -5.04
C MET A 96 -9.36 0.13 -3.73
N SER A 97 -10.02 0.92 -2.88
CA SER A 97 -10.67 0.42 -1.67
C SER A 97 -11.76 -0.62 -2.00
N GLY A 98 -12.57 -0.36 -3.02
CA GLY A 98 -13.54 -1.33 -3.53
C GLY A 98 -12.88 -2.63 -3.99
N LEU A 99 -11.79 -2.55 -4.76
CA LEU A 99 -11.02 -3.72 -5.20
C LEU A 99 -10.44 -4.52 -4.03
N PHE A 100 -9.94 -3.86 -3.00
CA PHE A 100 -9.50 -4.51 -1.77
C PHE A 100 -10.65 -5.29 -1.11
N LEU A 101 -11.81 -4.66 -0.92
CA LEU A 101 -12.96 -5.34 -0.33
C LEU A 101 -13.44 -6.51 -1.19
N VAL A 102 -13.42 -6.39 -2.52
CA VAL A 102 -13.71 -7.50 -3.44
C VAL A 102 -12.80 -8.70 -3.18
N THR A 103 -11.52 -8.48 -2.84
CA THR A 103 -10.59 -9.58 -2.53
C THR A 103 -11.05 -10.43 -1.33
N ILE A 104 -11.74 -9.82 -0.36
CA ILE A 104 -12.36 -10.54 0.76
C ILE A 104 -13.55 -11.36 0.26
N VAL A 105 -14.41 -10.77 -0.57
CA VAL A 105 -15.64 -11.41 -1.10
C VAL A 105 -15.30 -12.66 -1.90
N ILE A 106 -14.26 -12.62 -2.74
CA ILE A 106 -13.78 -13.78 -3.50
C ILE A 106 -12.92 -14.75 -2.67
N LYS A 107 -12.84 -14.55 -1.34
CA LYS A 107 -12.07 -15.36 -0.38
C LYS A 107 -10.57 -15.44 -0.70
N ARG A 108 -10.01 -14.37 -1.27
CA ARG A 108 -8.59 -14.25 -1.62
C ARG A 108 -8.04 -12.90 -1.13
N PRO A 109 -8.07 -12.61 0.19
CA PRO A 109 -7.68 -11.32 0.74
C PRO A 109 -6.26 -10.95 0.31
N ILE A 110 -6.08 -9.78 -0.30
CA ILE A 110 -4.79 -9.39 -0.88
C ILE A 110 -3.65 -9.34 0.16
N SER A 111 -3.98 -8.99 1.41
CA SER A 111 -3.04 -8.97 2.52
C SER A 111 -2.40 -10.34 2.79
N LEU A 112 -3.13 -11.44 2.56
CA LEU A 112 -2.60 -12.80 2.70
C LEU A 112 -1.47 -13.04 1.69
N TYR A 113 -1.66 -12.60 0.44
CA TYR A 113 -0.65 -12.76 -0.60
C TYR A 113 0.57 -11.87 -0.36
N PHE A 114 0.37 -10.66 0.18
CA PHE A 114 1.48 -9.82 0.63
C PHE A 114 2.29 -10.50 1.75
N ALA A 115 1.61 -11.11 2.72
CA ALA A 115 2.28 -11.88 3.75
C ALA A 115 3.01 -13.12 3.20
N LEU A 116 2.42 -13.83 2.24
CA LEU A 116 3.08 -14.98 1.59
C LEU A 116 4.39 -14.58 0.93
N ASP A 117 4.35 -13.49 0.20
CA ASP A 117 5.53 -12.93 -0.46
C ASP A 117 6.61 -12.53 0.55
N PHE A 118 6.20 -11.95 1.69
CA PHE A 118 7.11 -11.56 2.76
C PHE A 118 7.75 -12.76 3.47
N VAL A 119 6.98 -13.77 3.86
CA VAL A 119 7.54 -14.95 4.55
C VAL A 119 8.38 -15.82 3.60
N GLU A 120 8.06 -15.86 2.31
CA GLU A 120 8.91 -16.51 1.31
C GLU A 120 10.26 -15.81 1.18
N MET A 121 10.30 -14.48 1.29
CA MET A 121 11.56 -13.74 1.36
C MET A 121 12.37 -14.02 2.63
N GLN A 122 11.71 -14.45 3.71
CA GLN A 122 12.37 -14.90 4.95
C GLN A 122 12.85 -16.36 4.88
N GLY A 123 12.55 -17.08 3.80
CA GLY A 123 12.97 -18.48 3.58
C GLY A 123 11.91 -19.53 3.95
N TYR A 124 10.70 -19.13 4.37
CA TYR A 124 9.62 -20.08 4.64
C TYR A 124 9.01 -20.64 3.34
N GLY A 125 8.64 -21.93 3.36
CA GLY A 125 8.03 -22.59 2.20
C GLY A 125 6.65 -22.01 1.85
N ARG A 126 6.49 -21.52 0.61
CA ARG A 126 5.25 -20.87 0.14
C ARG A 126 4.01 -21.77 0.26
N ALA A 127 4.14 -23.07 -0.05
CA ALA A 127 3.03 -24.02 0.02
C ALA A 127 2.51 -24.22 1.45
N PHE A 128 3.43 -24.44 2.40
CA PHE A 128 3.12 -24.56 3.82
C PHE A 128 2.47 -23.28 4.36
N SER A 129 3.11 -22.12 4.16
CA SER A 129 2.59 -20.83 4.61
C SER A 129 1.21 -20.53 4.04
N LYS A 130 0.95 -20.91 2.79
CA LYS A 130 -0.37 -20.73 2.17
C LYS A 130 -1.44 -21.54 2.88
N ARG A 131 -1.20 -22.81 3.20
CA ARG A 131 -2.16 -23.65 3.93
C ARG A 131 -2.42 -23.11 5.32
N LEU A 132 -1.34 -22.76 6.05
CA LEU A 132 -1.43 -22.18 7.38
C LEU A 132 -2.25 -20.87 7.39
N PHE A 133 -2.02 -19.99 6.42
CA PHE A 133 -2.74 -18.71 6.33
C PHE A 133 -4.22 -18.87 5.97
N HIS A 134 -4.61 -19.99 5.36
CA HIS A 134 -6.02 -20.30 5.07
C HIS A 134 -6.75 -20.95 6.26
N LYS A 135 -6.05 -21.29 7.36
CA LYS A 135 -6.72 -21.72 8.59
C LYS A 135 -7.62 -20.59 9.10
N LYS A 136 -8.85 -20.92 9.48
CA LYS A 136 -9.95 -19.98 9.77
C LYS A 136 -9.56 -18.83 10.69
N LYS A 137 -8.79 -19.12 11.75
CA LYS A 137 -8.31 -18.15 12.74
C LYS A 137 -7.39 -17.10 12.10
N ILE A 138 -6.43 -17.53 11.29
CA ILE A 138 -5.45 -16.67 10.62
C ILE A 138 -6.08 -15.93 9.43
N PHE A 139 -6.88 -16.61 8.64
CA PHE A 139 -7.57 -16.04 7.49
C PHE A 139 -8.44 -14.83 7.87
N LYS A 140 -9.14 -14.90 9.01
CA LYS A 140 -9.95 -13.78 9.52
C LYS A 140 -9.09 -12.55 9.85
N LEU A 141 -7.86 -12.73 10.31
CA LEU A 141 -6.94 -11.61 10.57
C LEU A 141 -6.51 -10.94 9.27
N PHE A 142 -6.23 -11.71 8.22
CA PHE A 142 -5.93 -11.14 6.90
C PHE A 142 -7.10 -10.32 6.36
N ASN A 143 -8.35 -10.78 6.52
CA ASN A 143 -9.53 -9.98 6.17
C ASN A 143 -9.59 -8.65 6.92
N TRP A 144 -9.29 -8.63 8.22
CA TRP A 144 -9.23 -7.39 9.01
C TRP A 144 -8.12 -6.45 8.52
N ILE A 145 -6.97 -6.98 8.12
CA ILE A 145 -5.90 -6.17 7.52
C ILE A 145 -6.36 -5.57 6.19
N VAL A 146 -7.09 -6.32 5.35
CA VAL A 146 -7.68 -5.76 4.11
C VAL A 146 -8.71 -4.67 4.41
N ILE A 147 -9.56 -4.86 5.44
CA ILE A 147 -10.50 -3.82 5.88
C ILE A 147 -9.74 -2.57 6.33
N ALA A 148 -8.62 -2.71 7.03
CA ALA A 148 -7.79 -1.57 7.44
C ALA A 148 -7.21 -0.82 6.23
N PHE A 149 -6.71 -1.53 5.21
CA PHE A 149 -6.27 -0.91 3.95
C PHE A 149 -7.41 -0.16 3.25
N ALA A 150 -8.57 -0.81 3.09
CA ALA A 150 -9.73 -0.20 2.45
C ALA A 150 -10.23 1.04 3.21
N PHE A 151 -10.26 0.97 4.54
CA PHE A 151 -10.62 2.08 5.40
C PHE A 151 -9.65 3.25 5.29
N GLN A 152 -8.34 2.98 5.27
CA GLN A 152 -7.32 4.00 5.07
C GLN A 152 -7.56 4.79 3.78
N ASP A 153 -7.78 4.10 2.66
CA ASP A 153 -8.00 4.73 1.37
C ASP A 153 -9.30 5.54 1.34
N ILE A 154 -10.39 5.01 1.91
CA ILE A 154 -11.67 5.72 2.02
C ILE A 154 -11.52 6.99 2.86
N LEU A 155 -10.85 6.90 4.01
CA LEU A 155 -10.66 8.02 4.92
C LEU A 155 -9.86 9.14 4.23
N LEU A 156 -8.72 8.79 3.63
CA LEU A 156 -7.87 9.74 2.92
C LEU A 156 -8.55 10.36 1.71
N ALA A 157 -9.29 9.56 0.93
CA ALA A 157 -10.05 10.04 -0.22
C ALA A 157 -11.14 11.01 0.20
N THR A 158 -11.85 10.71 1.29
CA THR A 158 -12.92 11.57 1.82
C THR A 158 -12.38 12.90 2.33
N ILE A 159 -11.27 12.86 3.06
CA ILE A 159 -10.56 14.07 3.51
C ILE A 159 -10.09 14.90 2.30
N LYS A 160 -9.52 14.25 1.28
CA LYS A 160 -9.13 14.93 0.04
C LYS A 160 -10.33 15.56 -0.66
N ALA A 161 -11.44 14.83 -0.81
CA ALA A 161 -12.66 15.35 -1.42
C ALA A 161 -13.14 16.62 -0.72
N TRP A 162 -13.16 16.61 0.61
CA TRP A 162 -13.50 17.77 1.42
C TRP A 162 -12.52 18.94 1.22
N LEU A 163 -11.21 18.68 1.20
CA LEU A 163 -10.21 19.72 0.93
C LEU A 163 -10.39 20.33 -0.48
N ILE A 164 -10.71 19.51 -1.49
CA ILE A 164 -10.93 19.97 -2.86
C ILE A 164 -12.19 20.85 -2.94
N THR A 165 -13.27 20.48 -2.24
CA THR A 165 -14.49 21.31 -2.22
C THR A 165 -14.27 22.65 -1.54
N GLU A 166 -13.44 22.71 -0.50
CA GLU A 166 -13.21 23.94 0.28
C GLU A 166 -12.12 24.84 -0.33
N TYR A 167 -11.04 24.24 -0.81
CA TYR A 167 -9.82 24.96 -1.21
C TYR A 167 -9.51 24.86 -2.70
N GLY A 168 -10.31 24.11 -3.48
CA GLY A 168 -10.10 23.93 -4.90
C GLY A 168 -8.72 23.34 -5.20
N VAL A 169 -7.91 24.08 -5.97
CA VAL A 169 -6.58 23.63 -6.39
C VAL A 169 -5.55 23.70 -5.24
N GLU A 170 -5.73 24.61 -4.28
CA GLU A 170 -4.87 24.72 -3.09
C GLU A 170 -4.98 23.50 -2.15
N ALA A 171 -5.98 22.65 -2.38
CA ALA A 171 -6.11 21.37 -1.69
C ALA A 171 -4.89 20.46 -1.90
N PHE A 172 -4.13 20.66 -2.97
CA PHE A 172 -2.89 19.92 -3.22
C PHE A 172 -1.85 20.15 -2.12
N ASP A 173 -1.52 21.41 -1.84
CA ASP A 173 -0.54 21.80 -0.81
C ASP A 173 -1.01 21.33 0.59
N LYS A 174 -2.21 21.76 0.98
CA LYS A 174 -2.80 21.42 2.30
C LYS A 174 -2.96 19.92 2.50
N GLY A 175 -3.26 19.19 1.41
CA GLY A 175 -3.45 17.75 1.43
C GLY A 175 -2.16 16.96 1.62
N LEU A 176 -0.98 17.49 1.22
CA LEU A 176 0.29 16.77 1.31
C LEU A 176 0.70 16.49 2.76
N ILE A 177 0.64 17.51 3.63
CA ILE A 177 1.00 17.38 5.05
C ILE A 177 0.06 16.41 5.76
N LEU A 178 -1.25 16.60 5.57
CA LEU A 178 -2.27 15.79 6.23
C LEU A 178 -2.18 14.32 5.80
N ARG A 179 -1.98 14.08 4.50
CA ARG A 179 -1.75 12.74 3.95
C ARG A 179 -0.55 12.06 4.59
N GLN A 180 0.57 12.78 4.75
CA GLN A 180 1.78 12.21 5.34
C GLN A 180 1.52 11.73 6.77
N VAL A 181 0.92 12.57 7.61
CA VAL A 181 0.63 12.22 9.02
C VAL A 181 -0.29 11.01 9.11
N ILE A 182 -1.38 11.00 8.35
CA ILE A 182 -2.38 9.91 8.39
C ILE A 182 -1.79 8.60 7.86
N ASN A 183 -1.04 8.64 6.74
CA ASN A 183 -0.41 7.45 6.17
C ASN A 183 0.53 6.78 7.17
N TRP A 184 1.33 7.55 7.91
CA TRP A 184 2.25 7.00 8.89
C TRP A 184 1.52 6.32 10.04
N GLY A 185 0.51 6.98 10.60
CA GLY A 185 -0.31 6.41 11.68
C GLY A 185 -0.98 5.10 11.27
N LEU A 186 -1.57 5.05 10.07
CA LEU A 186 -2.26 3.86 9.58
C LEU A 186 -1.29 2.75 9.14
N ALA A 187 -0.13 3.10 8.57
CA ALA A 187 0.92 2.13 8.25
C ALA A 187 1.40 1.38 9.50
N PHE A 188 1.57 2.07 10.65
CA PHE A 188 1.90 1.41 11.91
C PHE A 188 0.81 0.42 12.36
N ILE A 189 -0.46 0.77 12.19
CA ILE A 189 -1.59 -0.11 12.55
C ILE A 189 -1.60 -1.36 11.66
N ILE A 190 -1.43 -1.20 10.35
CA ILE A 190 -1.41 -2.30 9.38
C ILE A 190 -0.20 -3.21 9.63
N MET A 191 0.99 -2.65 9.83
CA MET A 191 2.18 -3.42 10.22
C MET A 191 1.93 -4.17 11.54
N GLY A 192 1.32 -3.51 12.53
CA GLY A 192 0.89 -4.13 13.78
C GLY A 192 -0.04 -5.32 13.55
N GLY A 193 -0.95 -5.24 12.58
CA GLY A 193 -1.81 -6.34 12.16
C GLY A 193 -1.01 -7.55 11.65
N PHE A 194 -0.01 -7.34 10.79
CA PHE A 194 0.88 -8.41 10.32
C PHE A 194 1.72 -9.00 11.46
N PHE A 195 2.25 -8.18 12.37
CA PHE A 195 2.95 -8.68 13.57
C PHE A 195 2.04 -9.52 14.46
N TYR A 196 0.78 -9.10 14.62
CA TYR A 196 -0.21 -9.84 15.39
C TYR A 196 -0.53 -11.20 14.75
N VAL A 197 -0.60 -11.29 13.41
CA VAL A 197 -0.71 -12.59 12.72
C VAL A 197 0.44 -13.52 13.10
N GLY A 198 1.68 -13.04 13.03
CA GLY A 198 2.86 -13.82 13.45
C GLY A 198 2.78 -14.27 14.91
N LYS A 199 2.34 -13.37 15.80
CA LYS A 199 2.11 -13.71 17.22
C LYS A 199 1.07 -14.81 17.39
N VAL A 200 -0.06 -14.75 16.69
CA VAL A 200 -1.12 -15.75 16.78
C VAL A 200 -0.67 -17.10 16.26
N ILE A 201 0.12 -17.13 15.18
CA ILE A 201 0.73 -18.37 14.65
C ILE A 201 1.63 -19.01 15.71
N ASN A 202 2.55 -18.24 16.31
CA ASN A 202 3.46 -18.75 17.34
C ASN A 202 2.73 -19.26 18.60
N GLN A 203 1.56 -18.70 18.91
CA GLN A 203 0.73 -19.09 20.05
C GLN A 203 -0.23 -20.25 19.74
N SER A 204 -0.27 -20.72 18.49
CA SER A 204 -1.18 -21.78 18.05
C SER A 204 -0.38 -22.91 17.37
N PRO A 205 0.55 -23.59 18.10
CA PRO A 205 1.35 -24.69 17.53
C PRO A 205 0.49 -25.81 16.94
N GLU A 206 -0.72 -26.00 17.45
CA GLU A 206 -1.68 -26.95 16.92
C GLU A 206 -2.03 -26.71 15.43
N LEU A 207 -2.02 -25.45 14.97
CA LEU A 207 -2.29 -25.12 13.57
C LEU A 207 -1.12 -25.49 12.65
N ILE A 208 0.10 -25.48 13.18
CA ILE A 208 1.32 -25.87 12.47
C ILE A 208 1.31 -27.39 12.31
N GLU A 209 1.13 -28.11 13.40
CA GLU A 209 1.05 -29.57 13.41
C GLU A 209 -0.06 -30.10 12.48
N GLU A 210 -1.22 -29.44 12.47
CA GLU A 210 -2.34 -29.79 11.58
C GLU A 210 -1.93 -29.69 10.10
N VAL A 211 -1.24 -28.60 9.71
CA VAL A 211 -0.79 -28.42 8.32
C VAL A 211 0.33 -29.38 7.94
N GLU A 212 1.25 -29.67 8.87
CA GLU A 212 2.31 -30.67 8.65
C GLU A 212 1.71 -32.05 8.38
N LYS A 213 0.78 -32.50 9.23
CA LYS A 213 0.05 -33.77 9.04
C LYS A 213 -0.70 -33.82 7.70
N GLU A 214 -1.41 -32.74 7.34
CA GLU A 214 -2.09 -32.64 6.04
C GLU A 214 -1.13 -32.77 4.85
N MET A 215 0.07 -32.22 4.96
CA MET A 215 1.09 -32.30 3.91
C MET A 215 1.73 -33.70 3.83
N GLU A 216 2.01 -34.33 4.96
CA GLU A 216 2.54 -35.69 5.02
C GLU A 216 1.55 -36.71 4.46
N GLU A 217 0.28 -36.63 4.85
CA GLU A 217 -0.77 -37.53 4.34
C GLU A 217 -0.95 -37.42 2.82
N GLU A 218 -0.82 -36.22 2.25
CA GLU A 218 -0.88 -36.04 0.80
C GLU A 218 0.35 -36.59 0.09
N GLN A 219 1.54 -36.47 0.67
CA GLN A 219 2.76 -37.07 0.09
C GLN A 219 2.70 -38.61 0.10
N VAL A 220 2.08 -39.21 1.12
CA VAL A 220 1.88 -40.67 1.19
C VAL A 220 0.82 -41.16 0.19
N ARG A 221 -0.10 -40.30 -0.24
CA ARG A 221 -1.16 -40.62 -1.20
C ARG A 221 -0.81 -40.34 -2.67
N ALA A 222 0.28 -39.62 -2.92
CA ALA A 222 0.76 -39.24 -4.26
C ALA A 222 1.77 -40.25 -4.82
#